data_AF-A0A924MEK4-F1
#
_entry.id   AF-A0A924MEK4-F1
#
_cell.length_a   1.000
_cell.length_b   1.000
_cell.length_c   1.000
_cell.angle_alpha   90.00
_cell.angle_beta   90.00
_cell.angle_gamma   90.00
#
_symmetry.space_group_name_H-M   'P 1'
#
loop_
_entity.id
_entity.type
_entity.pdbx_description
1 polymer ?
#
loop_
_entity_poly.entity_id
_entity_poly.type
_entity_poly.pdbx_seq_one_letter_code
_entity_poly.pdbx_strand_id
1 'polypeptide(L)' 'YPAREKPIPGVNSQILANQMDSRKVRVCGKEETLEIIRNENPELLLTVGAGDIDTLVLPLKNVMNHV' A
#
# COMPACT_ATOMS: atom_id res chain seq x y z
N TYR A 1 1.67 -0.26 -9.73
CA TYR A 1 0.68 -0.01 -10.81
C TYR A 1 1.29 0.91 -11.85
N PRO A 2 1.64 0.44 -13.07
CA PRO A 2 2.34 1.24 -14.08
C PRO A 2 1.41 1.94 -15.09
N ALA A 3 0.08 1.81 -15.00
CA ALA A 3 -0.88 2.44 -15.92
C ALA A 3 -0.60 2.21 -17.43
N ARG A 4 -0.14 1.00 -17.81
CA ARG A 4 0.31 0.59 -19.17
C ARG A 4 1.66 1.16 -19.62
N GLU A 5 2.38 1.88 -18.76
CA GLU A 5 3.74 2.34 -19.06
C GLU A 5 4.78 1.24 -18.87
N LYS A 6 5.91 1.37 -19.57
CA LYS A 6 7.08 0.53 -19.34
C LYS A 6 7.84 1.03 -18.11
N PRO A 7 8.53 0.15 -17.36
CA PRO A 7 9.39 0.57 -16.27
C PRO A 7 10.45 1.57 -16.76
N ILE A 8 10.62 2.67 -16.01
CA ILE A 8 11.69 3.64 -16.22
C ILE A 8 12.86 3.25 -15.29
N PRO A 9 14.10 3.13 -15.79
CA PRO A 9 15.26 2.80 -14.96
C PRO A 9 15.40 3.77 -13.80
N GLY A 10 15.50 3.23 -12.58
CA GLY A 10 15.58 4.05 -11.37
C GLY A 10 14.32 4.86 -11.09
N VAL A 11 13.12 4.39 -11.47
CA VAL A 11 11.85 4.96 -11.00
C VAL A 11 11.02 3.83 -10.38
N ASN A 12 10.93 3.82 -9.06
CA ASN A 12 10.15 2.84 -8.29
C ASN A 12 9.76 3.40 -6.91
N SER A 13 8.95 2.65 -6.17
CA SER A 13 8.46 3.05 -4.84
C SER A 13 9.58 3.27 -3.80
N GLN A 14 10.71 2.58 -3.92
CA GLN A 14 11.83 2.71 -2.97
C GLN A 14 12.45 4.11 -3.02
N ILE A 15 12.48 4.74 -4.19
CA ILE A 15 13.04 6.08 -4.36
C ILE A 15 12.18 7.13 -3.67
N LEU A 16 10.85 6.96 -3.68
CA LEU A 16 9.95 7.82 -2.91
C LEU A 16 10.14 7.58 -1.41
N ALA A 17 10.19 6.32 -0.98
CA ALA A 17 10.38 5.98 0.43
C ALA A 17 11.68 6.56 1.00
N ASN A 18 12.77 6.52 0.24
CA ASN A 18 14.07 7.08 0.64
C ASN A 18 14.07 8.62 0.75
N GLN A 19 13.13 9.31 0.11
CA GLN A 19 13.00 10.77 0.15
C GLN A 19 12.05 11.28 1.23
N MET A 20 11.34 10.39 1.92
CA MET A 20 10.44 10.77 2.99
C MET A 20 11.21 10.91 4.32
N ASP A 21 11.00 12.01 5.03
CA ASP A 21 11.63 12.26 6.35
C ASP A 21 11.06 11.37 7.47
N SER A 22 10.04 10.56 7.18
CA SER A 22 9.38 9.69 8.15
C SER A 22 10.09 8.35 8.29
N ARG A 23 10.36 7.94 9.54
CA ARG A 23 10.89 6.60 9.86
C ARG A 23 9.86 5.47 9.70
N LYS A 24 8.59 5.78 9.40
CA LYS A 24 7.49 4.82 9.31
C LYS A 24 6.97 4.67 7.89
N VAL A 25 7.86 4.52 6.92
CA VAL A 25 7.50 4.24 5.52
C VAL A 25 7.91 2.82 5.17
N ARG A 26 7.01 2.07 4.55
CA ARG A 26 7.27 0.70 4.09
C ARG A 26 6.87 0.57 2.62
N VAL A 27 7.76 -0.04 1.84
CA VAL A 27 7.43 -0.52 0.49
C VAL A 27 7.11 -2.00 0.63
N CYS A 28 5.87 -2.39 0.34
CA CYS A 28 5.38 -3.75 0.52
C CYS A 28 4.51 -4.20 -0.66
N GLY A 29 4.34 -5.51 -0.78
CA GLY A 29 3.43 -6.14 -1.74
C GLY A 29 1.96 -6.07 -1.30
N LYS A 30 1.05 -6.50 -2.18
CA LYS A 30 -0.40 -6.51 -1.91
C LYS A 30 -0.74 -7.47 -0.76
N GLU A 31 -0.17 -8.67 -0.77
CA GLU A 31 -0.40 -9.72 0.21
C GLU A 31 0.17 -9.31 1.58
N GLU A 32 1.42 -8.81 1.59
CA GLU A 32 2.09 -8.31 2.79
C GLU A 32 1.33 -7.13 3.41
N THR A 33 0.71 -6.26 2.59
CA THR A 33 -0.13 -5.15 3.07
C THR A 33 -1.26 -5.68 3.98
N LEU A 34 -1.93 -6.78 3.61
CA LEU A 34 -3.02 -7.35 4.40
C LEU A 34 -2.53 -7.87 5.75
N GLU A 35 -1.34 -8.47 5.80
CA GLU A 35 -0.73 -8.94 7.04
C GLU A 35 -0.32 -7.77 7.94
N ILE A 36 0.28 -6.73 7.38
CA ILE A 36 0.66 -5.53 8.11
C ILE A 36 -0.57 -4.90 8.76
N ILE A 37 -1.64 -4.68 7.99
CA ILE A 37 -2.86 -4.05 8.52
C ILE A 37 -3.54 -4.93 9.57
N ARG A 38 -3.55 -6.26 9.39
CA ARG A 38 -4.08 -7.18 10.39
C ARG A 38 -3.34 -7.08 11.73
N ASN A 39 -2.01 -7.00 11.67
CA ASN A 39 -1.17 -6.99 12.86
C ASN A 39 -1.14 -5.62 13.54
N GLU A 40 -1.14 -4.54 12.75
CA GLU A 40 -1.16 -3.17 13.29
C GLU A 40 -2.55 -2.75 13.78
N ASN A 41 -3.61 -3.35 13.21
CA ASN A 41 -5.01 -3.12 13.57
C ASN A 41 -5.35 -1.63 13.82
N PRO A 42 -5.15 -0.76 12.82
CA PRO A 42 -5.32 0.67 13.00
C PRO A 42 -6.80 1.04 13.23
N GLU A 43 -7.04 2.05 14.07
CA GLU A 43 -8.40 2.59 14.29
C GLU A 43 -8.98 3.27 13.03
N LEU A 44 -8.10 3.81 12.18
CA LEU A 44 -8.46 4.44 10.91
C LEU A 44 -7.44 4.08 9.83
N LEU A 45 -7.93 3.54 8.72
CA LEU A 45 -7.14 3.26 7.52
C LEU A 45 -7.59 4.13 6.36
N LEU A 46 -6.67 4.92 5.80
CA LEU A 46 -6.88 5.67 4.57
C LEU A 46 -6.09 5.01 3.43
N THR A 47 -6.79 4.54 2.41
CA THR A 47 -6.17 4.11 1.14
C THR A 47 -6.23 5.26 0.15
N VAL A 48 -5.09 5.61 -0.46
CA VAL A 48 -5.00 6.72 -1.42
C VAL A 48 -4.29 6.25 -2.68
N GLY A 49 -4.88 6.53 -3.83
CA GLY A 49 -4.29 6.22 -5.13
C GLY A 49 -5.35 5.89 -6.19
N ALA A 50 -4.88 5.32 -7.29
CA ALA A 50 -5.70 4.85 -8.40
C ALA A 50 -5.14 3.53 -8.96
N GLY A 51 -5.91 2.89 -9.83
CA GLY A 51 -5.58 1.57 -10.34
C GLY A 51 -5.77 0.51 -9.26
N ASP A 52 -4.84 -0.43 -9.19
CA ASP A 52 -4.89 -1.64 -8.36
C ASP A 52 -5.16 -1.45 -6.86
N ILE A 53 -5.09 -0.22 -6.32
CA ILE A 53 -5.40 0.01 -4.90
C ILE A 53 -6.86 -0.34 -4.58
N ASP A 54 -7.77 -0.20 -5.55
CA ASP A 54 -9.19 -0.56 -5.40
C ASP A 54 -9.39 -2.06 -5.10
N THR A 55 -8.53 -2.92 -5.67
CA THR A 55 -8.55 -4.38 -5.46
C THR A 55 -8.31 -4.78 -4.01
N LEU A 56 -7.69 -3.89 -3.21
CA LEU A 56 -7.41 -4.13 -1.80
C LEU A 56 -8.54 -3.66 -0.88
N VAL A 57 -9.53 -2.90 -1.35
CA VAL A 57 -10.56 -2.30 -0.48
C VAL A 57 -11.36 -3.37 0.25
N LEU A 58 -11.89 -4.38 -0.44
CA LEU A 58 -12.68 -5.44 0.18
C LEU A 58 -11.81 -6.35 1.09
N PRO A 59 -10.61 -6.82 0.65
CA PRO A 59 -9.69 -7.54 1.53
C PRO A 59 -9.34 -6.78 2.82
N LEU A 60 -9.08 -5.47 2.73
CA LEU A 60 -8.74 -4.64 3.89
C LEU A 60 -9.93 -4.49 4.84
N LYS A 61 -11.16 -4.28 4.33
CA LYS A 61 -12.38 -4.27 5.16
C LYS A 61 -12.56 -5.56 5.94
N ASN A 62 -12.37 -6.71 5.28
CA ASN A 62 -12.47 -8.02 5.90
C ASN A 62 -11.42 -8.21 7.01
N VAL A 63 -10.19 -7.75 6.78
CA VAL A 63 -9.11 -7.80 7.77
C VAL A 63 -9.40 -6.92 8.99
N MET A 64 -10.02 -5.76 8.78
CA MET A 64 -10.36 -4.80 9.85
C MET A 64 -11.67 -5.14 10.59
N ASN A 65 -12.32 -6.28 10.29
CA ASN A 65 -13.57 -6.72 10.91
C ASN A 65 -14.75 -5.72 10.79
N HIS A 66 -14.73 -4.83 9.78
CA HIS A 66 -15.85 -3.96 9.47
C HIS A 66 -16.71 -4.63 8.40
N VAL A 67 -17.73 -5.37 8.85
CA VAL A 67 -18.75 -6.04 8.03
C VAL A 67 -19.67 -5.03 7.35
#